data_AF-A0A7C0XER5-F1
#
_entry.id   AF-A0A7C0XER5-F1
#
_cell.length_a   1.000
_cell.length_b   1.000
_cell.length_c   1.000
_cell.angle_alpha   90.00
_cell.angle_beta   90.00
_cell.angle_gamma   90.00
#
_symmetry.space_group_name_H-M   'P 1'
#
loop_
_entity.id
_entity.type
_entity.pdbx_description
1 polymer ?
#
loop_
_entity_poly.entity_id
_entity_poly.type
_entity_poly.pdbx_seq_one_letter_code
_entity_poly.pdbx_strand_id
1 'polypeptide(L)'
;MSKKMKALVFSSFLLNVMLVGFILGGLYHRFDGPDFAGRHNFIGRQGRELASKLPDEKARLFFKTLEEVRLENREAHKQIREARERAMKILAAPVFDEAAYRAEVARLQELRSRMKRRFADATIELARHFGPEDRKALAQHLRRVQKPFREGGHQRREFGRTPVEGLQ
;
A
#
# COMPACT_ATOMS: atom_id res chain seq x y z
N MET A 1 38.23 -31.98 2.58
CA MET A 1 37.17 -31.65 1.59
C MET A 1 37.77 -30.91 0.41
N SER A 2 37.53 -31.39 -0.82
CA SER A 2 38.06 -30.77 -2.04
C SER A 2 37.47 -29.38 -2.25
N LYS A 3 38.22 -28.47 -2.89
CA LYS A 3 37.76 -27.10 -3.20
C LYS A 3 36.44 -27.11 -4.00
N LYS A 4 36.24 -28.13 -4.84
CA LYS A 4 35.01 -28.36 -5.61
C LYS A 4 33.80 -28.66 -4.73
N MET A 5 33.97 -29.45 -3.66
CA MET A 5 32.89 -29.77 -2.72
C MET A 5 32.45 -28.53 -1.93
N LYS A 6 33.40 -27.69 -1.48
CA LYS A 6 33.10 -26.43 -0.80
C LYS A 6 32.37 -25.45 -1.72
N ALA A 7 32.76 -25.38 -2.99
CA ALA A 7 32.11 -24.53 -3.99
C ALA A 7 30.66 -24.95 -4.27
N LEU A 8 30.38 -26.25 -4.37
CA LEU A 8 29.03 -26.77 -4.56
C LEU A 8 28.12 -26.48 -3.36
N VAL A 9 28.61 -26.68 -2.14
CA VAL A 9 27.86 -26.38 -0.91
C VAL A 9 27.56 -24.88 -0.81
N PHE A 10 28.57 -24.04 -1.09
CA PHE A 10 28.39 -22.58 -1.05
C PHE A 10 27.43 -22.09 -2.14
N SER A 11 27.51 -22.65 -3.35
CA SER A 11 26.59 -22.34 -4.45
C SER A 11 25.15 -22.72 -4.11
N SER A 12 24.93 -23.92 -3.57
CA SER A 12 23.60 -24.37 -3.14
C SER A 12 23.04 -23.49 -2.02
N PHE A 13 23.87 -23.11 -1.06
CA PHE A 13 23.49 -22.20 0.02
C PHE A 13 23.09 -20.83 -0.52
N LEU A 14 23.89 -20.23 -1.40
CA LEU A 14 23.63 -18.92 -1.98
C LEU A 14 22.34 -18.93 -2.83
N LEU A 15 22.12 -20.00 -3.59
CA LEU A 15 20.91 -20.16 -4.40
C LEU A 15 19.65 -20.24 -3.53
N ASN A 16 19.69 -20.98 -2.43
CA ASN A 16 18.58 -21.06 -1.48
C ASN A 16 18.28 -19.71 -0.84
N VAL A 17 19.31 -18.96 -0.42
CA VAL A 17 19.11 -17.59 0.12
C VAL A 17 18.53 -16.65 -0.93
N MET A 18 18.96 -16.75 -2.18
CA MET A 18 18.43 -15.94 -3.29
C MET A 18 16.97 -16.30 -3.60
N LEU A 19 16.61 -17.58 -3.57
CA LEU A 19 15.25 -18.07 -3.79
C LEU A 19 14.31 -17.59 -2.68
N VAL A 20 14.75 -17.70 -1.42
CA VAL A 20 14.04 -17.19 -0.25
C VAL A 20 13.86 -15.67 -0.36
N GLY A 21 14.92 -14.93 -0.71
CA GLY A 21 14.86 -13.49 -0.94
C GLY A 21 13.90 -13.08 -2.07
N PHE A 22 13.86 -13.84 -3.17
CA PHE A 22 12.97 -13.59 -4.29
C PHE A 22 11.50 -13.86 -3.94
N ILE A 23 11.23 -14.96 -3.22
CA ILE A 23 9.88 -15.31 -2.76
C ILE A 23 9.40 -14.31 -1.70
N LEU A 24 10.24 -13.97 -0.72
CA LEU A 24 9.90 -12.94 0.27
C LEU A 24 9.74 -11.57 -0.37
N GLY A 25 10.60 -11.16 -1.29
CA GLY A 25 10.51 -9.87 -1.98
C GLY A 25 9.24 -9.73 -2.85
N GLY A 26 8.88 -10.79 -3.58
CA GLY A 26 7.66 -10.85 -4.38
C GLY A 26 6.38 -10.84 -3.54
N LEU A 27 6.37 -11.55 -2.41
CA LEU A 27 5.27 -11.50 -1.45
C LEU A 27 5.20 -10.15 -0.74
N TYR A 28 6.34 -9.57 -0.37
CA TYR A 28 6.42 -8.27 0.30
C TYR A 28 5.73 -7.20 -0.53
N HIS A 29 5.96 -7.12 -1.84
CA HIS A 29 5.24 -6.20 -2.73
C HIS A 29 3.73 -6.46 -2.84
N ARG A 30 3.28 -7.72 -2.73
CA ARG A 30 1.85 -8.08 -2.74
C ARG A 30 1.12 -7.64 -1.48
N PHE A 31 1.86 -7.48 -0.37
CA PHE A 31 1.34 -6.95 0.88
C PHE A 31 1.60 -5.45 1.04
N ASP A 32 2.73 -4.91 0.57
CA ASP A 32 3.08 -3.47 0.53
C ASP A 32 2.40 -2.68 -0.59
N GLY A 33 1.48 -3.31 -1.33
CA GLY A 33 0.61 -2.62 -2.26
C GLY A 33 0.00 -1.35 -1.61
N PRO A 34 0.05 -0.18 -2.28
CA PRO A 34 -0.38 1.11 -1.73
C PRO A 34 -1.89 1.20 -1.42
N ASP A 35 -2.61 0.09 -1.52
CA ASP A 35 -4.07 0.01 -1.62
C ASP A 35 -4.83 0.56 -0.41
N PHE A 36 -4.18 0.74 0.75
CA PHE A 36 -4.84 1.34 1.93
C PHE A 36 -4.00 2.42 2.63
N ALA A 37 -2.71 2.18 2.90
CA ALA A 37 -1.86 3.17 3.57
C ALA A 37 -1.42 4.32 2.63
N GLY A 38 -1.12 4.02 1.36
CA GLY A 38 -0.77 5.03 0.35
C GLY A 38 -1.98 5.83 -0.16
N ARG A 39 -3.16 5.21 -0.10
CA ARG A 39 -4.44 5.82 -0.49
C ARG A 39 -4.79 7.05 0.39
N HIS A 40 -4.30 7.10 1.64
CA HIS A 40 -4.51 8.25 2.54
C HIS A 40 -3.72 9.50 2.14
N ASN A 41 -2.49 9.33 1.64
CA ASN A 41 -1.66 10.47 1.21
C ASN A 41 -2.09 11.03 -0.16
N PHE A 42 -2.83 10.24 -0.95
CA PHE A 42 -3.38 10.67 -2.25
C PHE A 42 -4.64 11.56 -2.13
N ILE A 43 -5.37 11.47 -1.02
CA ILE A 43 -6.55 12.30 -0.74
C ILE A 43 -6.16 13.78 -0.59
N GLY A 44 -4.95 14.09 -0.15
CA GLY A 44 -4.52 15.49 0.02
C GLY A 44 -4.36 16.29 -1.29
N ARG A 45 -3.93 15.67 -2.39
CA ARG A 45 -3.77 16.37 -3.68
C ARG A 45 -5.04 16.27 -4.54
N GLN A 46 -5.69 15.10 -4.58
CA GLN A 46 -6.92 14.94 -5.37
C GLN A 46 -8.17 15.47 -4.67
N GLY A 47 -8.21 15.50 -3.34
CA GLY A 47 -9.34 16.04 -2.56
C GLY A 47 -9.47 17.55 -2.72
N ARG A 48 -8.35 18.26 -2.94
CA ARG A 48 -8.35 19.69 -3.26
C ARG A 48 -9.05 20.02 -4.59
N GLU A 49 -8.99 19.13 -5.58
CA GLU A 49 -9.69 19.31 -6.87
C GLU A 49 -11.21 19.14 -6.72
N LEU A 50 -11.67 18.29 -5.80
CA LEU A 50 -13.08 18.16 -5.48
C LEU A 50 -13.56 19.37 -4.67
N ALA A 51 -12.78 19.75 -3.65
CA ALA A 51 -13.08 20.90 -2.79
C ALA A 51 -13.16 22.22 -3.57
N SER A 52 -12.34 22.41 -4.61
CA SER A 52 -12.41 23.63 -5.45
C SER A 52 -13.67 23.73 -6.31
N LYS A 53 -14.47 22.66 -6.43
CA LYS A 53 -15.74 22.62 -7.15
C LYS A 53 -16.95 22.69 -6.22
N LEU A 54 -16.73 22.68 -4.91
CA LEU A 54 -17.75 22.72 -3.89
C LEU A 54 -17.82 24.14 -3.29
N PRO A 55 -19.01 24.60 -2.85
CA PRO A 55 -19.13 25.76 -1.98
C PRO A 55 -18.28 25.61 -0.72
N ASP A 56 -17.78 26.72 -0.17
CA ASP A 56 -16.83 26.74 0.95
C ASP A 56 -17.28 25.92 2.16
N GLU A 57 -18.57 25.96 2.51
CA GLU A 57 -19.12 25.18 3.63
C GLU A 57 -19.07 23.67 3.38
N LYS A 58 -19.38 23.22 2.16
CA LYS A 58 -19.34 21.80 1.76
C LYS A 58 -17.91 21.30 1.62
N ALA A 59 -17.00 22.15 1.14
CA ALA A 59 -15.57 21.84 1.09
C ALA A 59 -14.99 21.65 2.51
N ARG A 60 -15.37 22.51 3.47
CA ARG A 60 -14.96 22.36 4.89
C ARG A 60 -15.50 21.07 5.49
N LEU A 61 -16.78 20.75 5.26
CA LEU A 61 -17.38 19.49 5.72
C LEU A 61 -16.66 18.28 5.13
N PHE A 62 -16.31 18.32 3.85
CA PHE A 62 -15.54 17.28 3.17
C PHE A 62 -14.17 17.04 3.84
N PHE A 63 -13.39 18.09 4.07
CA PHE A 63 -12.07 17.94 4.70
C PHE A 63 -12.17 17.47 6.15
N LYS A 64 -13.13 17.98 6.93
CA LYS A 64 -13.35 17.57 8.31
C LYS A 64 -13.66 16.07 8.41
N THR A 65 -14.60 15.60 7.58
CA THR A 65 -14.98 14.18 7.55
C THR A 65 -13.80 13.28 7.18
N LEU A 66 -12.96 13.72 6.23
CA LEU A 66 -11.74 12.98 5.85
C LEU A 66 -10.69 12.95 6.98
N GLU A 67 -10.54 14.05 7.72
CA GLU A 67 -9.62 14.12 8.84
C GLU A 67 -10.05 13.20 9.99
N GLU A 68 -11.35 13.16 10.30
CA GLU A 68 -11.91 12.25 11.32
C GLU A 68 -11.65 10.78 10.94
N VAL A 69 -11.96 10.39 9.70
CA VAL A 69 -11.66 9.05 9.18
C VAL A 69 -10.16 8.75 9.24
N ARG A 70 -9.30 9.75 9.01
CA ARG A 70 -7.84 9.59 9.11
C ARG A 70 -7.39 9.32 10.52
N LEU A 71 -7.90 10.09 11.49
CA LEU A 71 -7.59 9.95 12.91
C LEU A 71 -8.07 8.59 13.43
N GLU A 72 -9.31 8.22 13.14
CA GLU A 72 -9.89 6.93 13.56
C GLU A 72 -9.14 5.73 12.99
N ASN A 73 -8.63 5.85 11.76
CA ASN A 73 -7.90 4.77 11.11
C ASN A 73 -6.41 4.76 11.45
N ARG A 74 -5.86 5.78 12.12
CA ARG A 74 -4.42 5.83 12.45
C ARG A 74 -3.97 4.59 13.23
N GLU A 75 -4.76 4.20 14.22
CA GLU A 75 -4.47 3.02 15.04
C GLU A 75 -4.65 1.72 14.23
N ALA A 76 -5.69 1.64 13.39
CA ALA A 76 -5.87 0.50 12.50
C ALA A 76 -4.68 0.31 11.53
N HIS A 77 -4.09 1.39 11.02
CA HIS A 77 -2.88 1.29 10.19
C HIS A 77 -1.69 0.73 10.96
N LYS A 78 -1.51 1.15 12.22
CA LYS A 78 -0.46 0.61 13.08
C LYS A 78 -0.65 -0.89 13.27
N GLN A 79 -1.86 -1.31 13.61
CA GLN A 79 -2.19 -2.72 13.82
C GLN A 79 -2.03 -3.56 12.54
N ILE A 80 -2.35 -3.01 11.37
CA ILE A 80 -2.11 -3.68 10.08
C ILE A 80 -0.61 -3.87 9.82
N ARG A 81 0.23 -2.87 10.11
CA ARG A 81 1.68 -3.00 9.97
C ARG A 81 2.24 -4.07 10.90
N GLU A 82 1.84 -4.03 12.16
CA GLU A 82 2.28 -5.02 13.16
C GLU A 82 1.82 -6.45 12.80
N ALA A 83 0.56 -6.62 12.40
CA ALA A 83 0.05 -7.94 11.99
C ALA A 83 0.76 -8.47 10.73
N ARG A 84 1.14 -7.58 9.80
CA ARG A 84 1.97 -7.95 8.65
C ARG A 84 3.35 -8.40 9.07
N GLU A 85 4.03 -7.64 9.93
CA GLU A 85 5.35 -8.02 10.43
C GLU A 85 5.31 -9.37 11.15
N ARG A 86 4.28 -9.62 11.96
CA ARG A 86 4.07 -10.92 12.61
C ARG A 86 3.83 -12.04 11.61
N ALA A 87 2.97 -11.85 10.61
CA ALA A 87 2.74 -12.83 9.56
C ALA A 87 4.03 -13.16 8.79
N MET A 88 4.86 -12.16 8.50
CA MET A 88 6.15 -12.39 7.82
C MET A 88 7.16 -13.11 8.71
N LYS A 89 7.20 -12.80 10.02
CA LYS A 89 8.03 -13.53 10.98
C LYS A 89 7.65 -15.01 11.07
N ILE A 90 6.36 -15.32 11.08
CA ILE A 90 5.86 -16.71 11.10
C ILE A 90 6.26 -17.43 9.80
N LEU A 91 6.12 -16.75 8.66
CA LEU A 91 6.47 -17.33 7.36
C LEU A 91 7.98 -17.57 7.20
N ALA A 92 8.82 -16.72 7.80
CA ALA A 92 10.27 -16.83 7.76
C ALA A 92 10.86 -17.73 8.86
N ALA A 93 10.03 -18.30 9.74
CA ALA A 93 10.48 -19.17 10.81
C ALA A 93 11.03 -20.50 10.27
N PRO A 94 12.00 -21.15 10.96
CA PRO A 94 12.54 -22.44 10.55
C PRO A 94 11.50 -23.56 10.48
N VAL A 95 10.45 -23.46 11.29
CA VAL A 95 9.28 -24.34 11.26
C VAL A 95 8.06 -23.46 10.99
N PHE A 96 7.33 -23.78 9.93
CA PHE A 96 6.15 -23.02 9.53
C PHE A 96 4.92 -23.43 10.38
N ASP A 97 4.35 -22.45 11.08
CA ASP A 97 3.07 -22.60 11.79
C ASP A 97 1.94 -22.03 10.92
N GLU A 98 1.22 -22.93 10.23
CA GLU A 98 0.10 -22.54 9.36
C GLU A 98 -1.04 -21.86 10.16
N ALA A 99 -1.33 -22.35 11.36
CA ALA A 99 -2.44 -21.85 12.17
C ALA A 99 -2.17 -20.42 12.64
N ALA A 100 -0.95 -20.14 13.11
CA ALA A 100 -0.53 -18.80 13.50
C ALA A 100 -0.52 -17.83 12.30
N TYR A 101 -0.04 -18.28 11.13
CA TYR A 101 -0.05 -17.45 9.92
C TYR A 101 -1.49 -17.11 9.50
N ARG A 102 -2.39 -18.10 9.49
CA ARG A 102 -3.80 -17.92 9.14
C ARG A 102 -4.51 -16.96 10.10
N ALA A 103 -4.19 -17.01 11.39
CA ALA A 103 -4.73 -16.09 12.38
C ALA A 103 -4.33 -14.63 12.10
N GLU A 104 -3.05 -14.36 11.78
CA GLU A 104 -2.61 -13.00 11.43
C GLU A 104 -3.21 -12.51 10.11
N VAL A 105 -3.40 -13.40 9.12
CA VAL A 105 -4.10 -13.05 7.88
C VAL A 105 -5.58 -12.71 8.12
N ALA A 106 -6.27 -13.47 8.96
CA ALA A 106 -7.66 -13.18 9.33
C ALA A 106 -7.77 -11.82 10.03
N ARG A 107 -6.85 -11.52 10.96
CA ARG A 107 -6.75 -10.22 11.62
C ARG A 107 -6.52 -9.07 10.63
N LEU A 108 -5.66 -9.26 9.63
CA LEU A 108 -5.44 -8.29 8.56
C LEU A 108 -6.72 -8.03 7.74
N GLN A 109 -7.49 -9.08 7.43
CA GLN A 109 -8.76 -8.96 6.71
C GLN A 109 -9.80 -8.19 7.52
N GLU A 110 -9.91 -8.47 8.82
CA GLU A 110 -10.83 -7.77 9.71
C GLU A 110 -10.51 -6.28 9.81
N LEU A 111 -9.24 -5.92 10.02
CA LEU A 111 -8.79 -4.53 10.10
C LEU A 111 -9.08 -3.76 8.80
N ARG A 112 -8.81 -4.39 7.65
CA ARG A 112 -9.12 -3.83 6.33
C ARG A 112 -10.63 -3.67 6.12
N SER A 113 -11.43 -4.64 6.53
CA SER A 113 -12.90 -4.58 6.49
C SER A 113 -13.43 -3.41 7.32
N ARG A 114 -12.90 -3.21 8.52
CA ARG A 114 -13.29 -2.11 9.41
C ARG A 114 -12.98 -0.75 8.79
N MET A 115 -11.80 -0.59 8.20
CA MET A 115 -11.42 0.64 7.48
C MET A 115 -12.34 0.92 6.28
N LYS A 116 -12.65 -0.11 5.49
CA LYS A 116 -13.59 0.01 4.35
C LYS A 116 -14.98 0.47 4.81
N ARG A 117 -15.48 -0.06 5.93
CA ARG A 117 -16.77 0.33 6.51
C ARG A 117 -16.78 1.81 6.91
N ARG A 118 -15.80 2.25 7.70
CA ARG A 118 -15.66 3.67 8.09
C ARG A 118 -15.63 4.63 6.89
N PHE A 119 -14.90 4.24 5.84
CA PHE A 119 -14.85 5.05 4.62
C PHE A 119 -16.21 5.10 3.89
N ALA A 120 -16.94 3.98 3.88
CA ALA A 120 -18.30 3.93 3.32
C ALA A 120 -19.27 4.80 4.14
N ASP A 121 -19.21 4.71 5.48
CA ASP A 121 -20.05 5.49 6.39
C ASP A 121 -19.81 7.00 6.20
N ALA A 122 -18.55 7.43 6.14
CA ALA A 122 -18.18 8.82 5.82
C ALA A 122 -18.66 9.27 4.43
N THR A 123 -18.60 8.38 3.44
CA THR A 123 -19.13 8.69 2.09
C THR A 123 -20.66 8.87 2.12
N ILE A 124 -21.36 8.04 2.90
CA ILE A 124 -22.82 8.15 3.10
C ILE A 124 -23.14 9.47 3.79
N GLU A 125 -22.41 9.85 4.82
CA GLU A 125 -22.58 11.13 5.53
C GLU A 125 -22.43 12.31 4.58
N LEU A 126 -21.35 12.37 3.80
CA LEU A 126 -21.15 13.41 2.78
C LEU A 126 -22.28 13.43 1.74
N ALA A 127 -22.71 12.26 1.28
CA ALA A 127 -23.78 12.14 0.30
C ALA A 127 -25.14 12.66 0.82
N ARG A 128 -25.40 12.63 2.14
CA ARG A 128 -26.62 13.19 2.74
C ARG A 128 -26.66 14.72 2.66
N HIS A 129 -25.50 15.37 2.74
CA HIS A 129 -25.37 16.83 2.69
C HIS A 129 -25.16 17.38 1.27
N PHE A 130 -24.90 16.50 0.30
CA PHE A 130 -24.54 16.86 -1.06
C PHE A 130 -25.75 16.78 -2.01
N GLY A 131 -25.86 17.76 -2.92
CA GLY A 131 -26.85 17.73 -3.99
C GLY A 131 -26.55 16.64 -5.04
N PRO A 132 -27.43 16.43 -6.04
CA PRO A 132 -27.18 15.46 -7.12
C PRO A 132 -25.86 15.69 -7.87
N GLU A 133 -25.53 16.94 -8.21
CA GLU A 133 -24.28 17.29 -8.90
C GLU A 133 -23.04 17.11 -8.02
N ASP A 134 -23.13 17.48 -6.75
CA ASP A 134 -22.04 17.30 -5.77
C ASP A 134 -21.75 15.80 -5.55
N ARG A 135 -22.79 14.96 -5.49
CA ARG A 135 -22.65 13.50 -5.40
C ARG A 135 -21.99 12.90 -6.65
N LYS A 136 -22.27 13.45 -7.84
CA LYS A 136 -21.63 13.05 -9.09
C LYS A 136 -20.14 13.40 -9.09
N ALA A 137 -19.78 14.59 -8.59
CA ALA A 137 -18.39 15.00 -8.42
C ALA A 137 -17.66 14.11 -7.40
N LEU A 138 -18.31 13.79 -6.28
CA LEU A 138 -17.79 12.85 -5.27
C LEU A 138 -17.56 11.45 -5.87
N ALA A 139 -18.51 10.91 -6.63
CA ALA A 139 -18.38 9.60 -7.28
C ALA A 139 -17.20 9.56 -8.28
N GLN A 140 -17.01 10.62 -9.07
CA GLN A 140 -15.88 10.73 -9.98
C GLN A 140 -14.54 10.77 -9.22
N HIS A 141 -14.48 11.52 -8.12
CA HIS A 141 -13.30 11.57 -7.26
C HIS A 141 -12.96 10.18 -6.69
N LEU A 142 -13.95 9.48 -6.11
CA LEU A 142 -13.77 8.13 -5.58
C LEU A 142 -13.28 7.13 -6.62
N ARG A 143 -13.76 7.22 -7.87
CA ARG A 143 -13.32 6.37 -8.98
C ARG A 143 -11.84 6.60 -9.34
N ARG A 144 -11.34 7.84 -9.24
CA ARG A 144 -9.92 8.15 -9.48
C ARG A 144 -9.03 7.62 -8.36
N VAL A 145 -9.49 7.69 -7.12
CA VAL A 145 -8.77 7.17 -5.94
C VAL A 145 -8.71 5.63 -5.91
N GLN A 146 -9.71 4.95 -6.47
CA GLN A 146 -9.75 3.48 -6.52
C GLN A 146 -8.79 2.86 -7.55
N LYS A 147 -8.40 3.59 -8.60
CA LYS A 147 -7.44 3.06 -9.58
C LYS A 147 -6.10 2.80 -8.87
N PRO A 148 -5.59 1.54 -8.84
CA PRO A 148 -4.22 1.31 -8.40
C PRO A 148 -3.31 2.14 -9.30
N PHE A 149 -2.23 2.68 -8.73
CA PHE A 149 -1.19 3.36 -9.47
C PHE A 149 -0.51 2.34 -10.41
N ARG A 150 -1.13 2.05 -11.55
CA ARG A 150 -0.52 1.36 -12.68
C ARG A 150 -0.08 2.45 -13.66
N GLU A 151 1.22 2.43 -13.92
CA GLU A 151 1.93 3.10 -15.01
C GLU A 151 2.14 4.61 -14.86
N GLY A 152 3.34 4.97 -14.40
CA GLY A 152 3.85 6.34 -14.44
C GLY A 152 5.14 6.53 -13.64
N GLY A 153 6.28 6.13 -14.21
CA GLY A 153 7.57 6.74 -13.86
C GLY A 153 8.58 5.89 -13.10
N HIS A 154 9.03 4.76 -13.67
CA HIS A 154 10.49 4.56 -13.69
C HIS A 154 11.06 5.58 -14.69
N GLN A 155 11.17 6.85 -14.29
CA GLN A 155 12.21 7.68 -14.85
C GLN A 155 13.50 6.99 -14.42
N ARG A 156 14.13 6.31 -15.37
CA ARG A 156 15.55 6.00 -15.30
C ARG A 156 16.22 7.27 -14.80
N ARG A 157 16.78 7.21 -13.60
CA ARG A 157 17.90 8.08 -13.29
C ARG A 157 18.96 7.68 -14.29
N GLU A 158 19.04 8.41 -15.40
CA GLU A 158 20.26 8.50 -16.19
C GLU A 158 21.31 9.12 -15.28
N PHE A 159 21.86 8.27 -14.42
CA PHE A 159 23.15 8.52 -13.81
C PHE A 159 24.15 8.47 -14.96
N GLY A 160 24.87 9.58 -15.11
CA GLY A 160 25.70 9.89 -16.25
C GLY A 160 26.52 8.71 -16.77
N ARG A 161 26.37 8.45 -18.06
CA ARG A 161 27.51 8.00 -18.86
C ARG A 161 27.94 9.21 -19.68
N THR A 162 29.05 9.79 -19.25
CA THR A 162 29.90 10.61 -20.11
C THR A 162 30.17 9.86 -21.41
N PRO A 163 30.10 10.51 -22.58
CA PRO A 163 30.65 9.94 -23.81
C PRO A 163 32.16 9.82 -23.60
N VAL A 164 32.70 8.60 -23.59
CA VAL A 164 34.14 8.41 -23.76
C VAL A 164 34.36 8.34 -25.27
N GLU A 165 34.40 9.51 -25.90
CA GLU A 165 35.01 9.66 -27.20
C GLU A 165 36.52 9.51 -27.05
N GLY A 166 37.10 8.65 -27.88
CA GLY A 166 38.53 8.66 -28.19
C GLY A 166 39.43 7.95 -27.18
N LEU A 167 39.92 6.77 -27.57
CA LEU A 167 41.35 6.42 -27.48
C LEU A 167 41.59 5.34 -28.54
N GLN A 168 42.24 5.78 -29.62
CA GLN A 168 43.08 4.93 -30.47
C GLN A 168 44.31 4.51 -29.69
#